data_AF-A0A4V2T134-F1
#
_entry.id   AF-A0A4V2T134-F1
#
_cell.length_a   1.000
_cell.length_b   1.000
_cell.length_c   1.000
_cell.angle_alpha   90.00
_cell.angle_beta   90.00
_cell.angle_gamma   90.00
#
_symmetry.space_group_name_H-M   'P 1'
#
loop_
_entity.id
_entity.type
_entity.pdbx_description
1 polymer ?
#
loop_
_entity_poly.entity_id
_entity_poly.type
_entity_poly.pdbx_seq_one_letter_code
_entity_poly.pdbx_strand_id
1 'polypeptide(L)'
;MSTTLKVLSAKKVIASHQIEKGNQLTIEARDKSNYQLIDDQTGLGPQNIIVKREGNDLKIFLEDGDMSADVIIKNYYDQTENTSNLLVGEHENGNIYAYVPESGMKTDAVSMLAEQVAAPQALGGEEIGAFWAFNPWWLLALAPIAAGIAIAASNGGSDSGNGNNGGNNNNTDTTADKPTITLETNGNVTVKPGDDNTKVVITYTDEDSNDKTATVEKDANGSWKSDDSNVEVNQDGTFTIPANKVKDNSEVNAKGTDDKNNTTDADSKIAGDTKKPGDSNGDGVVNGNDNSTDKAELPRGLELPRNTAGAPNIVFGEDQDADGKLNAGESVSIDGNRAITPVYITIPDKTEVGDNLVLTINGTEKVIPVTKEMITAGYIIEQVSTDKDSDVTVTAKVTDPAGNESKMATAVLAVDTIAPTIEPTVTANLADGSVSIDLPADLEVGDKVEVSYTPEGTTEPKKVTLTKQSDGTFKSDDPNVEVNETKATIPANKVADGQPVVAKAVDAAGNAG
;
A
#
# COMPACT_ATOMS: atom_id res chain seq x y z
N MET A 1 4.20 -30.83 -33.63
CA MET A 1 4.26 -31.43 -32.28
C MET A 1 3.08 -30.88 -31.51
N SER A 2 2.60 -31.50 -30.42
CA SER A 2 1.62 -30.84 -29.56
C SER A 2 2.36 -30.14 -28.42
N THR A 3 1.98 -28.90 -28.15
CA THR A 3 2.63 -28.04 -27.15
C THR A 3 1.58 -27.54 -26.18
N THR A 4 1.86 -27.54 -24.90
CA THR A 4 1.03 -26.91 -23.88
C THR A 4 1.56 -25.52 -23.55
N LEU A 5 0.68 -24.51 -23.58
CA LEU A 5 0.92 -23.19 -23.00
C LEU A 5 0.28 -23.11 -21.62
N LYS A 6 1.11 -23.00 -20.57
CA LYS A 6 0.64 -22.67 -19.22
C LYS A 6 0.73 -21.17 -18.97
N VAL A 7 -0.33 -20.61 -18.42
CA VAL A 7 -0.34 -19.25 -17.89
C VAL A 7 -0.15 -19.33 -16.39
N LEU A 8 0.80 -18.57 -15.88
CA LEU A 8 1.33 -18.68 -14.53
C LEU A 8 1.20 -17.32 -13.85
N SER A 9 0.56 -17.25 -12.68
CA SER A 9 0.56 -16.05 -11.82
C SER A 9 1.38 -16.30 -10.58
N ALA A 10 1.93 -15.26 -9.94
CA ALA A 10 2.21 -15.08 -8.49
C ALA A 10 2.40 -16.28 -7.53
N LYS A 11 1.51 -17.28 -7.59
CA LYS A 11 1.33 -18.33 -6.59
C LYS A 11 0.92 -19.68 -7.20
N LYS A 12 0.62 -19.78 -8.52
CA LYS A 12 0.06 -21.00 -9.15
C LYS A 12 -0.08 -20.89 -10.69
N VAL A 13 -0.26 -22.06 -11.31
CA VAL A 13 -0.82 -22.17 -12.67
C VAL A 13 -2.26 -21.66 -12.66
N ILE A 14 -2.58 -20.71 -13.54
CA ILE A 14 -3.91 -20.10 -13.66
C ILE A 14 -4.68 -20.61 -14.88
N ALA A 15 -3.97 -21.03 -15.93
CA ALA A 15 -4.57 -21.67 -17.09
C ALA A 15 -3.56 -22.61 -17.76
N SER A 16 -4.06 -23.61 -18.49
CA SER A 16 -3.28 -24.55 -19.27
C SER A 16 -4.02 -24.82 -20.58
N HIS A 17 -3.39 -24.53 -21.70
CA HIS A 17 -3.98 -24.64 -23.02
C HIS A 17 -3.14 -25.59 -23.87
N GLN A 18 -3.75 -26.65 -24.39
CA GLN A 18 -3.08 -27.55 -25.31
C GLN A 18 -3.20 -27.01 -26.74
N ILE A 19 -2.08 -27.01 -27.47
CA ILE A 19 -1.94 -26.53 -28.84
C ILE A 19 -1.65 -27.76 -29.70
N GLU A 20 -2.63 -28.15 -30.50
CA GLU A 20 -2.46 -29.23 -31.47
C GLU A 20 -1.78 -28.69 -32.73
N LYS A 21 -1.01 -29.56 -33.42
CA LYS A 21 -0.29 -29.18 -34.64
C LYS A 21 -1.25 -28.59 -35.68
N GLY A 22 -0.95 -27.38 -36.18
CA GLY A 22 -1.76 -26.67 -37.17
C GLY A 22 -2.98 -25.93 -36.62
N ASN A 23 -3.19 -25.91 -35.30
CA ASN A 23 -4.22 -25.11 -34.65
C ASN A 23 -3.59 -23.88 -34.00
N GLN A 24 -4.21 -22.72 -34.20
CA GLN A 24 -3.80 -21.48 -33.53
C GLN A 24 -4.52 -21.31 -32.20
N LEU A 25 -3.76 -21.04 -31.14
CA LEU A 25 -4.25 -20.56 -29.85
C LEU A 25 -4.24 -19.03 -29.81
N THR A 26 -5.33 -18.42 -29.34
CA THR A 26 -5.37 -16.98 -29.06
C THR A 26 -5.85 -16.75 -27.64
N ILE A 27 -5.08 -16.02 -26.84
CA ILE A 27 -5.40 -15.65 -25.46
C ILE A 27 -5.16 -14.17 -25.22
N GLU A 28 -5.80 -13.61 -24.20
CA GLU A 28 -5.50 -12.25 -23.71
C GLU A 28 -4.30 -12.28 -22.76
N ALA A 29 -3.43 -11.28 -22.86
CA ALA A 29 -2.37 -11.06 -21.90
C ALA A 29 -2.97 -10.81 -20.50
N ARG A 30 -2.26 -11.24 -19.46
CA ARG A 30 -2.63 -10.98 -18.07
C ARG A 30 -1.49 -10.26 -17.40
N ASP A 31 -1.81 -9.27 -16.59
CA ASP A 31 -0.83 -8.58 -15.78
C ASP A 31 -0.11 -9.55 -14.83
N LYS A 32 1.18 -9.29 -14.56
CA LYS A 32 2.04 -10.06 -13.62
C LYS A 32 1.98 -11.58 -13.84
N SER A 33 2.00 -12.02 -15.10
CA SER A 33 1.84 -13.42 -15.47
C SER A 33 2.91 -13.91 -16.45
N ASN A 34 3.49 -15.08 -16.18
CA ASN A 34 4.43 -15.73 -17.09
C ASN A 34 3.71 -16.78 -17.97
N TYR A 35 4.31 -17.04 -19.13
CA TYR A 35 3.81 -17.95 -20.15
C TYR A 35 4.84 -19.05 -20.36
N GLN A 36 4.51 -20.28 -19.95
CA GLN A 36 5.41 -21.43 -20.10
C GLN A 36 4.98 -22.30 -21.27
N LEU A 37 5.91 -22.53 -22.21
CA LEU A 37 5.76 -23.50 -23.28
C LEU A 37 6.31 -24.86 -22.83
N ILE A 38 5.58 -25.93 -23.18
CA ILE A 38 5.93 -27.31 -22.85
C ILE A 38 5.63 -28.17 -24.08
N ASP A 39 6.63 -28.81 -24.67
CA ASP A 39 6.44 -29.88 -25.63
C ASP A 39 5.85 -31.10 -24.92
N ASP A 40 4.67 -31.55 -25.34
CA ASP A 40 3.93 -32.61 -24.64
C ASP A 40 4.64 -33.98 -24.74
N GLN A 41 5.59 -34.17 -25.66
CA GLN A 41 6.34 -35.41 -25.83
C GLN A 41 7.51 -35.49 -24.85
N THR A 42 8.22 -34.38 -24.67
CA THR A 42 9.44 -34.35 -23.84
C THR A 42 9.16 -33.88 -22.42
N GLY A 43 8.09 -33.12 -22.20
CA GLY A 43 7.82 -32.41 -20.96
C GLY A 43 8.68 -31.15 -20.76
N LEU A 44 9.52 -30.81 -21.74
CA LEU A 44 10.45 -29.68 -21.73
C LEU A 44 9.94 -28.55 -22.62
N GLY A 45 10.49 -27.35 -22.47
CA GLY A 45 10.21 -26.27 -23.41
C GLY A 45 10.78 -26.56 -24.81
N PRO A 46 10.10 -26.16 -25.91
CA PRO A 46 10.71 -26.12 -27.24
C PRO A 46 12.05 -25.38 -27.21
N GLN A 47 13.08 -25.93 -27.86
CA GLN A 47 14.44 -25.37 -27.76
C GLN A 47 14.59 -24.07 -28.55
N ASN A 48 13.97 -23.96 -29.72
CA ASN A 48 13.88 -22.70 -30.44
C ASN A 48 12.44 -22.38 -30.82
N ILE A 49 12.16 -21.09 -30.93
CA ILE A 49 10.90 -20.53 -31.40
C ILE A 49 11.19 -19.28 -32.21
N ILE A 50 10.24 -18.84 -33.02
CA ILE A 50 10.26 -17.49 -33.58
C ILE A 50 9.15 -16.70 -32.91
N VAL A 51 9.43 -15.47 -32.52
CA VAL A 51 8.41 -14.54 -32.03
C VAL A 51 8.28 -13.35 -32.96
N LYS A 52 7.10 -12.75 -33.04
CA LYS A 52 6.85 -11.51 -33.79
C LYS A 52 5.89 -10.61 -33.03
N ARG A 53 6.19 -9.32 -32.97
CA ARG A 53 5.23 -8.31 -32.52
C ARG A 53 4.36 -7.82 -33.68
N GLU A 54 3.05 -7.77 -33.46
CA GLU A 54 2.10 -7.15 -34.37
C GLU A 54 1.06 -6.35 -33.59
N GLY A 55 1.13 -5.03 -33.67
CA GLY A 55 0.47 -4.11 -32.76
C GLY A 55 0.92 -4.33 -31.32
N ASN A 56 -0.05 -4.61 -30.44
CA ASN A 56 0.23 -4.92 -29.04
C ASN A 56 0.26 -6.43 -28.78
N ASP A 57 0.14 -7.25 -29.81
CA ASP A 57 0.08 -8.71 -29.69
C ASP A 57 1.46 -9.33 -29.89
N LEU A 58 1.75 -10.36 -29.08
CA LEU A 58 2.89 -11.25 -29.27
C LEU A 58 2.43 -12.49 -30.04
N LYS A 59 3.06 -12.75 -31.18
CA LYS A 59 2.87 -13.97 -31.98
C LYS A 59 4.05 -14.91 -31.78
N ILE A 60 3.77 -16.19 -31.58
CA ILE A 60 4.78 -17.24 -31.37
C ILE A 60 4.58 -18.29 -32.46
N PHE A 61 5.68 -18.67 -33.10
CA PHE A 61 5.78 -19.68 -34.13
C PHE A 61 6.68 -20.79 -33.59
N LEU A 62 6.12 -21.98 -33.46
CA LEU A 62 6.80 -23.19 -33.01
C LEU A 62 7.49 -23.85 -34.21
N GLU A 63 8.53 -24.65 -33.97
CA GLU A 63 9.26 -25.37 -35.04
C GLU A 63 8.47 -26.56 -35.60
N ASP A 64 7.24 -26.35 -36.05
CA ASP A 64 6.38 -27.41 -36.56
C ASP A 64 6.27 -27.45 -38.11
N GLY A 65 6.88 -26.45 -38.75
CA GLY A 65 6.96 -26.25 -40.20
C GLY A 65 5.88 -25.36 -40.80
N ASP A 66 4.97 -24.80 -39.99
CA ASP A 66 3.97 -23.83 -40.43
C ASP A 66 4.57 -22.40 -40.49
N MET A 67 4.05 -21.60 -41.42
CA MET A 67 4.32 -20.16 -41.52
C MET A 67 3.27 -19.31 -40.79
N SER A 68 2.24 -19.94 -40.24
CA SER A 68 1.22 -19.30 -39.41
C SER A 68 1.60 -19.33 -37.92
N ALA A 69 1.12 -18.35 -37.14
CA ALA A 69 1.43 -18.30 -35.72
C ALA A 69 0.63 -19.37 -34.96
N ASP A 70 1.31 -20.18 -34.14
CA ASP A 70 0.69 -21.18 -33.28
C ASP A 70 0.04 -20.55 -32.04
N VAL A 71 0.62 -19.47 -31.52
CA VAL A 71 0.09 -18.76 -30.35
C VAL A 71 0.04 -17.26 -30.63
N ILE A 72 -1.09 -16.64 -30.29
CA ILE A 72 -1.25 -15.19 -30.22
C ILE A 72 -1.62 -14.82 -28.78
N ILE A 73 -0.75 -14.05 -28.13
CA ILE A 73 -1.04 -13.42 -26.84
C ILE A 73 -1.37 -11.96 -27.10
N LYS A 74 -2.65 -11.64 -27.04
CA LYS A 74 -3.18 -10.31 -27.33
C LYS A 74 -2.80 -9.31 -26.24
N ASN A 75 -2.56 -8.06 -26.62
CA ASN A 75 -2.27 -6.96 -25.68
C ASN A 75 -1.08 -7.23 -24.74
N TYR A 76 -0.13 -8.06 -25.19
CA TYR A 76 1.09 -8.40 -24.46
C TYR A 76 1.95 -7.17 -24.17
N TYR A 77 2.00 -6.22 -25.11
CA TYR A 77 2.81 -5.00 -25.00
C TYR A 77 2.06 -3.78 -24.44
N ASP A 78 0.78 -3.91 -24.07
CA ASP A 78 -0.06 -2.81 -23.53
C ASP A 78 0.04 -2.64 -22.00
N GLN A 79 0.89 -3.41 -21.34
CA GLN A 79 1.04 -3.35 -19.88
C GLN A 79 1.95 -2.16 -19.50
N THR A 80 1.43 -1.22 -18.72
CA THR A 80 1.95 0.16 -18.57
C THR A 80 3.20 0.33 -17.72
N GLU A 81 3.78 -0.75 -17.19
CA GLU A 81 5.08 -0.76 -16.53
C GLU A 81 5.84 -2.02 -16.98
N ASN A 82 6.93 -1.83 -17.75
CA ASN A 82 7.91 -2.86 -18.14
C ASN A 82 7.37 -4.29 -18.20
N THR A 83 6.70 -4.67 -19.31
CA THR A 83 6.06 -5.99 -19.56
C THR A 83 6.49 -7.08 -18.57
N SER A 84 5.80 -7.20 -17.43
CA SER A 84 6.17 -8.10 -16.31
C SER A 84 6.01 -9.59 -16.61
N ASN A 85 5.87 -9.94 -17.88
CA ASN A 85 5.41 -11.21 -18.38
C ASN A 85 6.54 -11.87 -19.16
N LEU A 86 7.07 -12.99 -18.68
CA LEU A 86 8.11 -13.74 -19.39
C LEU A 86 7.50 -14.86 -20.24
N LEU A 87 8.14 -15.15 -21.36
CA LEU A 87 7.97 -16.40 -22.08
C LEU A 87 9.10 -17.35 -21.66
N VAL A 88 8.74 -18.53 -21.15
CA VAL A 88 9.67 -19.45 -20.48
C VAL A 88 9.44 -20.92 -20.89
N GLY A 89 10.41 -21.78 -20.58
CA GLY A 89 10.33 -23.23 -20.77
C GLY A 89 11.21 -23.97 -19.77
N GLU A 90 10.94 -25.26 -19.57
CA GLU A 90 11.83 -26.14 -18.77
C GLU A 90 12.93 -26.71 -19.65
N HIS A 91 14.18 -26.56 -19.26
CA HIS A 91 15.33 -27.08 -20.00
C HIS A 91 15.68 -28.51 -19.55
N GLU A 92 16.52 -29.22 -20.30
CA GLU A 92 16.88 -30.63 -20.06
C GLU A 92 17.49 -30.91 -18.66
N ASN A 93 17.97 -29.87 -17.98
CA ASN A 93 18.49 -29.95 -16.61
C ASN A 93 17.40 -29.82 -15.52
N GLY A 94 16.13 -29.69 -15.90
CA GLY A 94 14.98 -29.54 -15.02
C GLY A 94 14.72 -28.11 -14.52
N ASN A 95 15.57 -27.15 -14.92
CA ASN A 95 15.43 -25.75 -14.50
C ASN A 95 14.63 -24.95 -15.55
N ILE A 96 14.03 -23.84 -15.11
CA ILE A 96 13.22 -22.97 -15.98
C ILE A 96 14.10 -21.85 -16.54
N TYR A 97 13.98 -21.62 -17.84
CA TYR A 97 14.71 -20.57 -18.57
C TYR A 97 13.75 -19.69 -19.37
N ALA A 98 14.16 -18.45 -19.62
CA ALA A 98 13.50 -17.59 -20.59
C ALA A 98 13.88 -17.99 -22.02
N TYR A 99 13.04 -17.56 -22.96
CA TYR A 99 13.43 -17.50 -24.37
C TYR A 99 14.23 -16.23 -24.63
N VAL A 100 15.46 -16.39 -25.12
CA VAL A 100 16.41 -15.30 -25.37
C VAL A 100 16.73 -15.18 -26.87
N PRO A 101 16.99 -13.97 -27.40
CA PRO A 101 17.25 -13.79 -28.83
C PRO A 101 18.52 -14.47 -29.28
N GLU A 102 18.44 -15.25 -30.36
CA GLU A 102 19.64 -15.83 -30.98
C GLU A 102 20.59 -14.76 -31.55
N SER A 103 20.06 -13.57 -31.86
CA SER A 103 20.86 -12.44 -32.32
C SER A 103 21.78 -11.86 -31.24
N GLY A 104 21.50 -12.15 -29.96
CA GLY A 104 22.15 -11.51 -28.83
C GLY A 104 21.83 -10.02 -28.69
N MET A 105 20.85 -9.47 -29.42
CA MET A 105 20.46 -8.07 -29.31
C MET A 105 19.29 -7.90 -28.32
N LYS A 106 19.40 -6.94 -27.40
CA LYS A 106 18.32 -6.62 -26.44
C LYS A 106 17.00 -6.24 -27.13
N THR A 107 17.09 -5.54 -28.25
CA THR A 107 15.93 -5.08 -29.03
C THR A 107 15.13 -6.23 -29.64
N ASP A 108 15.72 -7.43 -29.71
CA ASP A 108 15.07 -8.61 -30.27
C ASP A 108 14.45 -9.50 -29.18
N ALA A 109 14.57 -9.11 -27.91
CA ALA A 109 13.98 -9.82 -26.78
C ALA A 109 12.46 -9.77 -26.84
N VAL A 110 11.80 -10.86 -26.41
CA VAL A 110 10.34 -11.00 -26.41
C VAL A 110 9.63 -9.78 -25.80
N SER A 111 10.15 -9.25 -24.69
CA SER A 111 9.62 -8.08 -23.97
C SER A 111 9.86 -6.74 -24.67
N MET A 112 10.81 -6.66 -25.60
CA MET A 112 11.31 -5.40 -26.18
C MET A 112 11.17 -5.31 -27.71
N LEU A 113 10.56 -6.30 -28.35
CA LEU A 113 10.39 -6.32 -29.80
C LEU A 113 9.75 -5.02 -30.30
N ALA A 114 10.40 -4.42 -31.30
CA ALA A 114 9.79 -3.35 -32.06
C ALA A 114 8.64 -3.88 -32.93
N GLU A 115 7.71 -2.99 -33.26
CA GLU A 115 6.55 -3.29 -34.10
C GLU A 115 6.96 -3.96 -35.42
N GLN A 116 6.25 -5.03 -35.81
CA GLN A 116 6.51 -5.85 -36.99
C GLN A 116 7.84 -6.63 -37.02
N VAL A 117 8.65 -6.57 -35.96
CA VAL A 117 9.91 -7.35 -35.90
C VAL A 117 9.62 -8.80 -35.53
N ALA A 118 10.20 -9.72 -36.29
CA ALA A 118 10.26 -11.14 -35.96
C ALA A 118 11.69 -11.51 -35.58
N ALA A 119 11.86 -12.24 -34.48
CA ALA A 119 13.16 -12.62 -33.95
C ALA A 119 13.17 -14.10 -33.52
N PRO A 120 14.13 -14.91 -34.00
CA PRO A 120 14.40 -16.24 -33.45
C PRO A 120 14.86 -16.15 -32.00
N GLN A 121 14.35 -17.06 -31.16
CA GLN A 121 14.70 -17.17 -29.75
C GLN A 121 15.08 -18.61 -29.44
N ALA A 122 16.06 -18.78 -28.57
CA ALA A 122 16.44 -20.05 -27.99
C ALA A 122 16.06 -20.10 -26.51
N LEU A 123 15.67 -21.26 -26.01
CA LEU A 123 15.48 -21.50 -24.59
C LEU A 123 16.85 -21.57 -23.91
N GLY A 124 17.18 -20.59 -23.07
CA GLY A 124 18.50 -20.57 -22.44
C GLY A 124 18.86 -19.22 -21.82
N GLY A 125 20.14 -19.07 -21.48
CA GLY A 125 20.66 -17.93 -20.71
C GLY A 125 20.87 -18.30 -19.25
N GLU A 126 20.51 -17.39 -18.36
CA GLU A 126 20.63 -17.59 -16.92
C GLU A 126 19.43 -18.38 -16.38
N GLU A 127 19.66 -19.26 -15.41
CA GLU A 127 18.57 -19.99 -14.74
C GLU A 127 17.64 -19.00 -14.05
N ILE A 128 16.33 -19.11 -14.30
CA ILE A 128 15.36 -18.35 -13.55
C ILE A 128 15.17 -19.06 -12.20
N GLY A 129 15.80 -18.50 -11.16
CA GLY A 129 15.59 -18.89 -9.77
C GLY A 129 14.13 -18.70 -9.32
N ALA A 130 13.83 -19.11 -8.08
CA ALA A 130 12.49 -19.22 -7.50
C ALA A 130 11.44 -18.30 -8.17
N PHE A 131 10.44 -18.94 -8.80
CA PHE A 131 9.25 -18.33 -9.39
C PHE A 131 8.86 -17.06 -8.60
N TRP A 132 8.52 -15.97 -9.32
CA TRP A 132 7.91 -14.69 -8.88
C TRP A 132 8.74 -13.40 -8.99
N ALA A 133 10.04 -13.45 -9.27
CA ALA A 133 10.80 -12.24 -9.61
C ALA A 133 10.81 -12.03 -11.14
N PHE A 134 10.07 -11.04 -11.64
CA PHE A 134 10.40 -10.47 -12.95
C PHE A 134 11.69 -9.67 -12.79
N ASN A 135 12.83 -10.33 -12.98
CA ASN A 135 14.14 -9.68 -12.98
C ASN A 135 14.94 -10.14 -14.20
N PRO A 136 14.80 -9.47 -15.36
CA PRO A 136 15.43 -9.93 -16.60
C PRO A 136 16.92 -9.55 -16.63
N TRP A 137 17.71 -9.96 -15.62
CA TRP A 137 19.16 -9.74 -15.58
C TRP A 137 19.88 -10.31 -16.81
N TRP A 138 19.32 -11.32 -17.48
CA TRP A 138 19.82 -11.83 -18.77
C TRP A 138 19.83 -10.77 -19.89
N LEU A 139 18.95 -9.76 -19.87
CA LEU A 139 18.99 -8.65 -20.81
C LEU A 139 20.22 -7.74 -20.59
N LEU A 140 20.87 -7.76 -19.42
CA LEU A 140 22.09 -6.98 -19.14
C LEU A 140 23.36 -7.66 -19.68
N ALA A 141 23.38 -8.99 -19.84
CA ALA A 141 24.51 -9.74 -20.41
C ALA A 141 24.66 -9.55 -21.93
N LEU A 142 23.61 -9.12 -22.63
CA LEU A 142 23.61 -8.81 -24.06
C LEU A 142 24.16 -7.41 -24.32
N ALA A 143 25.47 -7.21 -24.16
CA ALA A 143 26.12 -5.96 -24.53
C ALA A 143 26.17 -5.81 -26.07
N PRO A 144 25.72 -4.69 -26.65
CA PRO A 144 26.00 -4.39 -28.05
C PRO A 144 27.48 -4.02 -28.18
N ILE A 145 28.35 -4.99 -28.42
CA ILE A 145 29.72 -4.69 -28.82
C ILE A 145 29.67 -4.27 -30.29
N ALA A 146 29.61 -2.96 -30.52
CA ALA A 146 30.16 -2.40 -31.74
C ALA A 146 31.65 -2.82 -31.80
N ALA A 147 32.00 -3.63 -32.80
CA ALA A 147 33.29 -4.27 -33.06
C ALA A 147 33.48 -5.70 -32.48
N GLY A 148 32.83 -6.66 -33.13
CA GLY A 148 33.32 -8.03 -33.37
C GLY A 148 34.08 -8.76 -32.27
N ILE A 149 33.36 -9.58 -31.48
CA ILE A 149 33.90 -10.76 -30.81
C ILE A 149 32.88 -11.89 -30.96
N ALA A 150 33.37 -13.05 -31.42
CA ALA A 150 32.60 -14.26 -31.63
C ALA A 150 32.06 -14.81 -30.29
N ILE A 151 30.81 -15.28 -30.29
CA ILE A 151 30.30 -16.20 -29.26
C ILE A 151 31.11 -17.50 -29.40
N ALA A 152 32.13 -17.65 -28.56
CA ALA A 152 32.88 -18.89 -28.46
C ALA A 152 32.07 -19.88 -27.63
N ALA A 153 31.30 -20.74 -28.31
CA ALA A 153 30.86 -22.01 -27.74
C ALA A 153 32.10 -22.84 -27.39
N SER A 154 32.48 -22.92 -26.12
CA SER A 154 33.44 -23.93 -25.68
C SER A 154 32.69 -25.25 -25.52
N ASN A 155 32.74 -26.06 -26.58
CA ASN A 155 32.35 -27.46 -26.58
C ASN A 155 32.94 -28.20 -25.38
N GLY A 156 32.09 -28.69 -24.48
CA GLY A 156 32.42 -29.75 -23.54
C GLY A 156 32.63 -31.07 -24.30
N GLY A 157 33.83 -31.27 -24.82
CA GLY A 157 34.27 -32.54 -25.39
C GLY A 157 34.78 -33.46 -24.29
N SER A 158 33.96 -34.41 -23.88
CA SER A 158 34.36 -35.58 -23.11
C SER A 158 35.14 -36.56 -24.00
N ASP A 159 36.42 -36.82 -23.70
CA ASP A 159 37.02 -38.13 -23.95
C ASP A 159 38.09 -38.47 -22.90
N SER A 160 38.09 -39.76 -22.60
CA SER A 160 38.79 -40.56 -21.61
C SER A 160 40.30 -40.71 -21.84
N GLY A 161 41.03 -41.03 -20.75
CA GLY A 161 42.29 -41.79 -20.87
C GLY A 161 43.45 -41.36 -19.97
N ASN A 162 43.51 -41.98 -18.78
CA ASN A 162 44.70 -42.62 -18.18
C ASN A 162 46.09 -41.91 -18.22
N GLY A 163 46.59 -41.56 -17.02
CA GLY A 163 47.96 -41.92 -16.61
C GLY A 163 49.07 -40.87 -16.68
N ASN A 164 49.45 -40.38 -15.49
CA ASN A 164 50.82 -40.19 -14.98
C ASN A 164 51.62 -38.88 -15.29
N ASN A 165 51.81 -38.12 -14.20
CA ASN A 165 53.02 -37.43 -13.73
C ASN A 165 53.61 -36.21 -14.48
N GLY A 166 53.76 -35.10 -13.75
CA GLY A 166 54.69 -34.00 -14.08
C GLY A 166 54.20 -32.64 -13.60
N GLY A 167 54.68 -32.18 -12.43
CA GLY A 167 54.28 -30.92 -11.82
C GLY A 167 54.61 -29.68 -12.66
N ASN A 168 53.64 -28.77 -12.71
CA ASN A 168 53.83 -27.32 -12.84
C ASN A 168 52.60 -26.67 -12.19
N ASN A 169 52.78 -26.09 -11.00
CA ASN A 169 51.74 -25.29 -10.34
C ASN A 169 51.61 -23.94 -11.08
N ASN A 170 50.93 -23.94 -12.22
CA ASN A 170 50.12 -22.79 -12.60
C ASN A 170 48.79 -23.00 -11.88
N ASN A 171 48.64 -22.39 -10.71
CA ASN A 171 47.32 -22.23 -10.12
C ASN A 171 46.55 -21.30 -11.06
N THR A 172 45.84 -21.87 -12.04
CA THR A 172 44.90 -21.14 -12.88
C THR A 172 43.75 -20.78 -11.96
N ASP A 173 43.86 -19.62 -11.34
CA ASP A 173 42.77 -19.02 -10.60
C ASP A 173 41.63 -18.73 -11.58
N THR A 174 40.49 -19.39 -11.33
CA THR A 174 39.33 -19.44 -12.22
C THR A 174 38.12 -18.70 -11.65
N THR A 175 38.24 -18.03 -10.50
CA THR A 175 37.10 -17.43 -9.82
C THR A 175 37.51 -16.13 -9.13
N ALA A 176 36.73 -15.06 -9.30
CA ALA A 176 36.90 -13.85 -8.51
C ALA A 176 36.18 -13.97 -7.14
N ASP A 177 36.69 -13.25 -6.14
CA ASP A 177 36.06 -13.15 -4.83
C ASP A 177 34.82 -12.26 -4.84
N LYS A 178 33.82 -12.68 -4.05
CA LYS A 178 32.49 -12.04 -4.01
C LYS A 178 32.51 -10.70 -3.27
N PRO A 179 32.08 -9.59 -3.91
CA PRO A 179 31.83 -8.34 -3.18
C PRO A 179 30.68 -8.50 -2.18
N THR A 180 30.66 -7.67 -1.15
CA THR A 180 29.58 -7.67 -0.15
C THR A 180 28.90 -6.30 -0.09
N ILE A 181 27.57 -6.30 0.01
CA ILE A 181 26.74 -5.08 0.13
C ILE A 181 26.12 -5.04 1.52
N THR A 182 26.29 -3.92 2.21
CA THR A 182 25.78 -3.66 3.57
C THR A 182 24.84 -2.46 3.54
N LEU A 183 23.67 -2.62 4.17
CA LEU A 183 22.69 -1.54 4.34
C LEU A 183 22.91 -0.92 5.72
N GLU A 184 23.16 0.38 5.75
CA GLU A 184 23.40 1.11 6.99
C GLU A 184 22.07 1.65 7.54
N THR A 185 21.97 1.77 8.87
CA THR A 185 20.75 2.27 9.55
C THR A 185 20.38 3.72 9.20
N ASN A 186 21.31 4.49 8.63
CA ASN A 186 21.10 5.85 8.17
C ASN A 186 20.70 5.95 6.69
N GLY A 187 20.44 4.81 6.03
CA GLY A 187 20.08 4.73 4.61
C GLY A 187 21.26 4.62 3.65
N ASN A 188 22.50 4.76 4.12
CA ASN A 188 23.67 4.59 3.24
C ASN A 188 23.80 3.12 2.78
N VAL A 189 24.36 2.93 1.60
CA VAL A 189 24.73 1.61 1.08
C VAL A 189 26.24 1.51 0.99
N THR A 190 26.83 0.53 1.67
CA THR A 190 28.28 0.30 1.67
C THR A 190 28.59 -0.97 0.87
N VAL A 191 29.48 -0.86 -0.12
CA VAL A 191 29.99 -1.98 -0.92
C VAL A 191 31.44 -2.23 -0.54
N LYS A 192 31.76 -3.47 -0.17
CA LYS A 192 33.14 -3.93 0.04
C LYS A 192 33.56 -4.82 -1.14
N PRO A 193 34.69 -4.54 -1.83
CA PRO A 193 35.22 -5.41 -2.86
C PRO A 193 35.62 -6.79 -2.31
N GLY A 194 35.58 -7.82 -3.16
CA GLY A 194 36.23 -9.10 -2.88
C GLY A 194 37.75 -8.94 -2.76
N ASP A 195 38.41 -9.85 -2.03
CA ASP A 195 39.81 -9.67 -1.63
C ASP A 195 40.77 -9.60 -2.84
N ASP A 196 40.47 -10.35 -3.91
CA ASP A 196 41.24 -10.38 -5.16
C ASP A 196 40.77 -9.38 -6.25
N ASN A 197 39.71 -8.60 -5.97
CA ASN A 197 39.12 -7.76 -7.00
C ASN A 197 40.04 -6.59 -7.38
N THR A 198 40.14 -6.33 -8.68
CA THR A 198 40.80 -5.15 -9.28
C THR A 198 39.81 -4.13 -9.84
N LYS A 199 38.56 -4.55 -10.07
CA LYS A 199 37.46 -3.71 -10.55
C LYS A 199 36.14 -4.16 -9.91
N VAL A 200 35.31 -3.20 -9.53
CA VAL A 200 33.93 -3.44 -9.08
C VAL A 200 32.98 -2.57 -9.88
N VAL A 201 31.92 -3.16 -10.43
CA VAL A 201 30.83 -2.45 -11.10
C VAL A 201 29.62 -2.48 -10.18
N ILE A 202 29.12 -1.32 -9.77
CA ILE A 202 27.97 -1.16 -8.89
C ILE A 202 26.81 -0.61 -9.72
N THR A 203 25.63 -1.22 -9.63
CA THR A 203 24.41 -0.71 -10.26
C THR A 203 23.38 -0.37 -9.20
N TYR A 204 22.74 0.78 -9.33
CA TYR A 204 21.73 1.28 -8.40
C TYR A 204 20.80 2.26 -9.10
N THR A 205 19.64 2.57 -8.54
CA THR A 205 18.78 3.65 -9.01
C THR A 205 19.02 4.90 -8.16
N ASP A 206 19.19 6.06 -8.79
CA ASP A 206 19.30 7.34 -8.07
C ASP A 206 17.94 7.90 -7.65
N GLU A 207 17.94 8.90 -6.76
CA GLU A 207 16.74 9.56 -6.22
C GLU A 207 15.83 10.16 -7.31
N ASP A 208 16.40 10.47 -8.48
CA ASP A 208 15.66 10.97 -9.64
C ASP A 208 15.06 9.82 -10.49
N SER A 209 15.12 8.58 -10.00
CA SER A 209 14.67 7.35 -10.66
C SER A 209 15.41 6.98 -11.93
N ASN A 210 16.67 7.39 -12.07
CA ASN A 210 17.52 6.97 -13.17
C ASN A 210 18.40 5.80 -12.73
N ASP A 211 18.54 4.81 -13.61
CA ASP A 211 19.49 3.73 -13.38
C ASP A 211 20.93 4.22 -13.57
N LYS A 212 21.79 3.86 -12.62
CA LYS A 212 23.19 4.26 -12.53
C LYS A 212 24.08 3.04 -12.53
N THR A 213 25.22 3.19 -13.18
CA THR A 213 26.32 2.23 -13.15
C THR A 213 27.60 2.97 -12.78
N ALA A 214 28.17 2.63 -11.63
CA ALA A 214 29.45 3.14 -11.17
C ALA A 214 30.52 2.06 -11.36
N THR A 215 31.61 2.42 -12.01
CA THR A 215 32.81 1.59 -12.14
C THR A 215 33.87 2.09 -11.18
N VAL A 216 34.27 1.22 -10.25
CA VAL A 216 35.35 1.48 -9.30
C VAL A 216 36.55 0.62 -9.67
N GLU A 217 37.68 1.25 -10.00
CA GLU A 217 38.90 0.56 -10.46
C GLU A 217 40.08 0.83 -9.52
N LYS A 218 40.88 -0.22 -9.30
CA LYS A 218 42.09 -0.17 -8.48
C LYS A 218 43.27 0.22 -9.35
N ASP A 219 43.97 1.28 -8.97
CA ASP A 219 45.16 1.74 -9.66
C ASP A 219 46.39 0.88 -9.32
N ALA A 220 47.51 1.14 -10.02
CA ALA A 220 48.77 0.41 -9.82
C ALA A 220 49.38 0.60 -8.41
N ASN A 221 48.94 1.60 -7.65
CA ASN A 221 49.36 1.85 -6.27
C ASN A 221 48.42 1.19 -5.26
N GLY A 222 47.38 0.49 -5.72
CA GLY A 222 46.39 -0.18 -4.89
C GLY A 222 45.26 0.73 -4.40
N SER A 223 45.16 1.97 -4.90
CA SER A 223 44.10 2.92 -4.54
C SER A 223 42.90 2.79 -5.46
N TRP A 224 41.70 2.88 -4.91
CA TRP A 224 40.46 2.79 -5.68
C TRP A 224 39.99 4.15 -6.20
N LYS A 225 39.38 4.16 -7.38
CA LYS A 225 38.75 5.36 -7.96
C LYS A 225 37.43 4.99 -8.63
N SER A 226 36.38 5.73 -8.28
CA SER A 226 35.07 5.69 -8.95
C SER A 226 35.02 6.64 -10.14
N ASP A 227 34.31 6.25 -11.20
CA ASP A 227 33.90 7.14 -12.30
C ASP A 227 32.59 7.89 -12.03
N ASP A 228 31.83 7.47 -11.02
CA ASP A 228 30.58 8.08 -10.57
C ASP A 228 30.82 8.92 -9.31
N SER A 229 30.45 10.20 -9.37
CA SER A 229 30.55 11.15 -8.25
C SER A 229 29.60 10.87 -7.09
N ASN A 230 28.57 10.04 -7.30
CA ASN A 230 27.66 9.60 -6.23
C ASN A 230 28.23 8.46 -5.39
N VAL A 231 29.31 7.81 -5.84
CA VAL A 231 29.96 6.70 -5.12
C VAL A 231 31.25 7.20 -4.50
N GLU A 232 31.24 7.31 -3.18
CA GLU A 232 32.39 7.75 -2.39
C GLU A 232 33.33 6.58 -2.13
N VAL A 233 34.63 6.77 -2.36
CA VAL A 233 35.65 5.77 -2.05
C VAL A 233 36.24 6.07 -0.67
N ASN A 234 36.07 5.14 0.26
CA ASN A 234 36.54 5.26 1.63
C ASN A 234 38.02 4.89 1.77
N GLN A 235 38.68 5.42 2.81
CA GLN A 235 40.10 5.14 3.09
C GLN A 235 40.38 3.67 3.43
N ASP A 236 39.36 2.93 3.89
CA ASP A 236 39.46 1.50 4.20
C ASP A 236 39.26 0.58 2.98
N GLY A 237 39.06 1.17 1.80
CA GLY A 237 38.87 0.44 0.54
C GLY A 237 37.42 -0.01 0.29
N THR A 238 36.46 0.42 1.10
CA THR A 238 35.02 0.28 0.83
C THR A 238 34.50 1.44 -0.01
N PHE A 239 33.29 1.29 -0.56
CA PHE A 239 32.61 2.30 -1.37
C PHE A 239 31.25 2.60 -0.75
N THR A 240 30.87 3.87 -0.65
CA THR A 240 29.58 4.27 -0.08
C THR A 240 28.75 5.01 -1.10
N ILE A 241 27.50 4.60 -1.25
CA ILE A 241 26.45 5.42 -1.87
C ILE A 241 25.70 6.09 -0.72
N PRO A 242 25.80 7.42 -0.55
CA PRO A 242 25.05 8.13 0.47
C PRO A 242 23.53 7.94 0.30
N ALA A 243 22.78 7.92 1.40
CA ALA A 243 21.33 7.72 1.39
C ALA A 243 20.62 8.63 0.37
N ASN A 244 20.97 9.92 0.34
CA ASN A 244 20.40 10.91 -0.58
C ASN A 244 20.90 10.81 -2.04
N LYS A 245 21.54 9.71 -2.41
CA LYS A 245 22.05 9.41 -3.76
C LYS A 245 21.55 8.08 -4.30
N VAL A 246 20.88 7.28 -3.47
CA VAL A 246 20.28 6.00 -3.85
C VAL A 246 18.80 6.06 -3.54
N LYS A 247 17.97 5.61 -4.47
CA LYS A 247 16.53 5.60 -4.27
C LYS A 247 16.16 4.55 -3.23
N ASP A 248 15.40 4.95 -2.22
CA ASP A 248 14.80 4.04 -1.24
C ASP A 248 13.99 2.93 -1.95
N ASN A 249 13.99 1.73 -1.37
CA ASN A 249 13.31 0.55 -1.92
C ASN A 249 13.76 0.12 -3.35
N SER A 250 14.88 0.64 -3.85
CA SER A 250 15.48 0.20 -5.12
C SER A 250 16.57 -0.86 -4.90
N GLU A 251 16.80 -1.70 -5.91
CA GLU A 251 17.84 -2.73 -5.86
C GLU A 251 19.24 -2.12 -6.08
N VAL A 252 20.20 -2.59 -5.28
CA VAL A 252 21.63 -2.33 -5.45
C VAL A 252 22.36 -3.64 -5.69
N ASN A 253 23.14 -3.67 -6.76
CA ASN A 253 23.97 -4.81 -7.16
C ASN A 253 25.45 -4.40 -7.24
N ALA A 254 26.34 -5.36 -7.10
CA ALA A 254 27.78 -5.16 -7.30
C ALA A 254 28.41 -6.39 -7.95
N LYS A 255 29.32 -6.18 -8.89
CA LYS A 255 30.05 -7.22 -9.62
C LYS A 255 31.54 -7.01 -9.48
N GLY A 256 32.23 -7.98 -8.88
CA GLY A 256 33.68 -8.00 -8.71
C GLY A 256 34.38 -8.62 -9.92
N THR A 257 35.54 -8.09 -10.29
CA THR A 257 36.44 -8.64 -11.33
C THR A 257 37.86 -8.69 -10.79
N ASP A 258 38.53 -9.84 -10.92
CA ASP A 258 39.92 -10.04 -10.49
C ASP A 258 40.94 -9.59 -11.55
N ASP A 259 42.23 -9.89 -11.35
CA ASP A 259 43.32 -9.57 -12.29
C ASP A 259 43.40 -10.50 -13.52
N LYS A 260 42.63 -11.60 -13.52
CA LYS A 260 42.53 -12.59 -14.60
C LYS A 260 41.25 -12.46 -15.41
N ASN A 261 40.44 -11.44 -15.12
CA ASN A 261 39.11 -11.18 -15.69
C ASN A 261 38.04 -12.23 -15.34
N ASN A 262 38.24 -13.01 -14.27
CA ASN A 262 37.14 -13.74 -13.69
C ASN A 262 36.19 -12.75 -13.02
N THR A 263 34.89 -13.06 -12.98
CA THR A 263 33.89 -12.17 -12.38
C THR A 263 32.96 -12.92 -11.46
N THR A 264 32.44 -12.23 -10.45
CA THR A 264 31.40 -12.78 -9.57
C THR A 264 30.49 -11.65 -9.06
N ASP A 265 29.23 -11.97 -8.85
CA ASP A 265 28.21 -11.00 -8.42
C ASP A 265 27.99 -11.10 -6.91
N ALA A 266 27.73 -9.95 -6.27
CA ALA A 266 27.31 -9.85 -4.88
C ALA A 266 25.88 -10.38 -4.70
N ASP A 267 25.49 -10.65 -3.45
CA ASP A 267 24.07 -10.79 -3.14
C ASP A 267 23.44 -9.40 -3.16
N SER A 268 22.52 -9.19 -4.10
CA SER A 268 21.73 -7.98 -4.24
C SER A 268 21.04 -7.58 -2.94
N LYS A 269 20.90 -6.27 -2.72
CA LYS A 269 20.21 -5.70 -1.58
C LYS A 269 19.20 -4.65 -2.04
N ILE A 270 18.12 -4.51 -1.29
CA ILE A 270 17.18 -3.39 -1.46
C ILE A 270 17.64 -2.26 -0.56
N ALA A 271 17.88 -1.07 -1.12
CA ALA A 271 18.22 0.13 -0.36
C ALA A 271 17.16 0.39 0.72
N GLY A 272 17.61 0.80 1.91
CA GLY A 272 16.73 0.99 3.06
C GLY A 272 15.68 2.08 2.81
N ASP A 273 14.52 1.95 3.44
CA ASP A 273 13.49 2.98 3.41
C ASP A 273 13.66 3.93 4.59
N THR A 274 13.99 5.18 4.29
CA THR A 274 14.21 6.22 5.30
C THR A 274 12.96 7.08 5.52
N LYS A 275 11.98 6.98 4.62
CA LYS A 275 10.73 7.73 4.72
C LYS A 275 9.74 6.90 5.51
N LYS A 276 9.11 7.53 6.48
CA LYS A 276 8.11 6.88 7.32
C LYS A 276 6.85 7.73 7.35
N PRO A 277 5.69 7.18 6.98
CA PRO A 277 4.43 7.90 7.12
C PRO A 277 4.25 8.44 8.54
N GLY A 278 3.94 9.74 8.64
CA GLY A 278 3.72 10.43 9.90
C GLY A 278 4.99 10.82 10.67
N ASP A 279 6.20 10.48 10.25
CA ASP A 279 7.42 11.13 10.79
C ASP A 279 7.49 12.52 10.16
N SER A 280 7.04 13.56 10.85
CA SER A 280 6.97 14.91 10.27
C SER A 280 8.31 15.63 10.35
N ASN A 281 9.17 15.24 11.29
CA ASN A 281 10.37 16.00 11.61
C ASN A 281 11.65 15.51 10.89
N GLY A 282 11.64 14.32 10.27
CA GLY A 282 12.83 13.83 9.56
C GLY A 282 13.75 12.92 10.36
N ASP A 283 13.43 12.60 11.61
CA ASP A 283 14.36 11.92 12.51
C ASP A 283 14.35 10.38 12.39
N GLY A 284 13.45 9.84 11.55
CA GLY A 284 13.31 8.40 11.31
C GLY A 284 12.51 7.67 12.38
N VAL A 285 11.89 8.37 13.34
CA VAL A 285 11.15 7.80 14.46
C VAL A 285 9.77 8.45 14.61
N VAL A 286 8.71 7.73 14.23
CA VAL A 286 7.34 8.21 14.44
C VAL A 286 6.97 8.23 15.94
N ASN A 287 6.77 9.43 16.50
CA ASN A 287 6.56 9.68 17.92
C ASN A 287 5.74 10.96 18.21
N GLY A 288 5.64 11.33 19.49
CA GLY A 288 4.84 12.47 19.95
C GLY A 288 5.30 13.86 19.47
N ASN A 289 6.51 13.96 18.93
CA ASN A 289 7.05 15.19 18.35
C ASN A 289 6.65 15.39 16.88
N ASP A 290 5.97 14.40 16.28
CA ASP A 290 5.56 14.44 14.89
C ASP A 290 4.16 15.05 14.74
N ASN A 291 4.04 16.31 15.11
CA ASN A 291 2.89 17.11 14.70
C ASN A 291 3.21 17.73 13.35
N SER A 292 2.33 17.54 12.37
CA SER A 292 2.49 18.18 11.07
C SER A 292 2.37 19.69 11.19
N THR A 293 3.22 20.41 10.45
CA THR A 293 3.06 21.85 10.22
C THR A 293 2.13 22.15 9.05
N ASP A 294 1.94 21.17 8.17
CA ASP A 294 1.02 21.25 7.04
C ASP A 294 -0.39 20.93 7.49
N LYS A 295 -1.37 21.54 6.83
CA LYS A 295 -2.78 21.37 7.16
C LYS A 295 -3.56 20.75 6.02
N ALA A 296 -4.57 19.96 6.38
CA ALA A 296 -5.65 19.54 5.51
C ALA A 296 -6.85 20.46 5.77
N GLU A 297 -7.39 21.04 4.70
CA GLU A 297 -8.65 21.79 4.74
C GLU A 297 -9.81 20.83 4.49
N LEU A 298 -10.46 20.43 5.58
CA LEU A 298 -11.64 19.57 5.53
C LEU A 298 -12.87 20.38 5.07
N PRO A 299 -13.95 19.69 4.64
CA PRO A 299 -15.21 20.36 4.33
C PRO A 299 -15.69 21.29 5.44
N ARG A 300 -16.45 22.33 5.06
CA ARG A 300 -16.92 23.41 5.96
C ARG A 300 -15.79 24.31 6.51
N GLY A 301 -14.57 24.21 5.99
CA GLY A 301 -13.45 25.10 6.33
C GLY A 301 -12.73 24.74 7.62
N LEU A 302 -12.89 23.49 8.10
CA LEU A 302 -12.16 22.99 9.26
C LEU A 302 -10.71 22.66 8.83
N GLU A 303 -9.74 23.37 9.38
CA GLU A 303 -8.32 23.08 9.14
C GLU A 303 -7.73 22.24 10.28
N LEU A 304 -7.17 21.08 9.94
CA LEU A 304 -6.44 20.22 10.89
C LEU A 304 -5.01 19.98 10.40
N PRO A 305 -4.03 19.76 11.29
CA PRO A 305 -2.73 19.27 10.87
C PRO A 305 -2.88 17.93 10.12
N ARG A 306 -1.99 17.62 9.18
CA ARG A 306 -2.03 16.34 8.45
C ARG A 306 -1.89 15.12 9.36
N ASN A 307 -1.16 15.26 10.47
CA ASN A 307 -1.08 14.28 11.54
C ASN A 307 -0.79 14.96 12.88
N THR A 308 -1.19 14.28 13.96
CA THR A 308 -0.91 14.66 15.35
C THR A 308 -0.15 13.51 16.01
N ALA A 309 1.02 13.77 16.59
CA ALA A 309 1.90 12.75 17.18
C ALA A 309 2.16 11.55 16.24
N GLY A 310 2.31 11.85 14.95
CA GLY A 310 2.53 10.89 13.87
C GLY A 310 1.32 10.02 13.52
N ALA A 311 0.14 10.29 14.07
CA ALA A 311 -1.10 9.59 13.73
C ALA A 311 -1.99 10.45 12.81
N PRO A 312 -2.76 9.83 11.89
CA PRO A 312 -3.87 10.50 11.22
C PRO A 312 -4.83 11.17 12.21
N ASN A 313 -5.57 12.18 11.76
CA ASN A 313 -6.72 12.72 12.47
C ASN A 313 -8.00 12.15 11.85
N ILE A 314 -8.97 11.79 12.70
CA ILE A 314 -10.27 11.23 12.28
C ILE A 314 -11.37 12.19 12.77
N VAL A 315 -12.26 12.61 11.87
CA VAL A 315 -13.35 13.52 12.16
C VAL A 315 -14.64 12.98 11.56
N PHE A 316 -15.69 12.86 12.37
CA PHE A 316 -17.03 12.57 11.86
C PHE A 316 -17.65 13.89 11.40
N GLY A 317 -18.02 13.99 10.12
CA GLY A 317 -18.39 15.26 9.52
C GLY A 317 -19.68 15.86 10.05
N GLU A 318 -20.59 15.02 10.55
CA GLU A 318 -21.88 15.46 11.07
C GLU A 318 -21.90 15.71 12.58
N ASP A 319 -20.88 15.27 13.31
CA ASP A 319 -20.61 15.68 14.70
C ASP A 319 -20.08 17.13 14.68
N GLN A 320 -21.00 18.09 14.68
CA GLN A 320 -20.67 19.50 14.44
C GLN A 320 -20.09 20.21 15.66
N ASP A 321 -20.43 19.76 16.86
CA ASP A 321 -19.92 20.33 18.10
C ASP A 321 -18.70 19.58 18.66
N ALA A 322 -18.31 18.49 17.99
CA ALA A 322 -17.15 17.66 18.31
C ALA A 322 -17.24 17.07 19.72
N ASP A 323 -18.45 16.72 20.16
CA ASP A 323 -18.69 16.09 21.46
C ASP A 323 -18.57 14.56 21.43
N GLY A 324 -18.35 13.98 20.23
CA GLY A 324 -18.20 12.55 20.01
C GLY A 324 -19.53 11.80 19.95
N LYS A 325 -20.66 12.50 19.82
CA LYS A 325 -21.98 11.93 19.65
C LYS A 325 -22.58 12.34 18.31
N LEU A 326 -23.54 11.54 17.85
CA LEU A 326 -24.34 11.84 16.69
C LEU A 326 -25.81 11.73 17.05
N ASN A 327 -26.48 12.88 17.16
CA ASN A 327 -27.91 12.94 17.44
C ASN A 327 -28.79 13.00 16.16
N ALA A 328 -30.10 12.98 16.35
CA ALA A 328 -31.10 13.03 15.28
C ALA A 328 -31.02 14.27 14.39
N GLY A 329 -30.60 15.42 14.94
CA GLY A 329 -30.44 16.67 14.20
C GLY A 329 -29.13 16.70 13.41
N GLU A 330 -28.08 16.13 13.97
CA GLU A 330 -26.74 16.07 13.38
C GLU A 330 -26.64 15.07 12.24
N SER A 331 -27.22 13.89 12.39
CA SER A 331 -27.24 12.77 11.41
C SER A 331 -27.89 13.08 10.06
N VAL A 332 -28.34 14.32 9.84
CA VAL A 332 -28.89 14.80 8.57
C VAL A 332 -28.25 16.10 8.10
N SER A 333 -27.23 16.57 8.82
CA SER A 333 -26.73 17.94 8.73
C SER A 333 -25.77 18.18 7.57
N ILE A 334 -25.33 17.12 6.90
CA ILE A 334 -24.54 17.20 5.67
C ILE A 334 -25.34 16.74 4.45
N ASP A 335 -25.92 15.55 4.47
CA ASP A 335 -26.51 14.92 3.28
C ASP A 335 -28.00 14.56 3.41
N GLY A 336 -28.59 14.81 4.58
CA GLY A 336 -29.97 14.48 4.88
C GLY A 336 -30.23 12.99 5.14
N ASN A 337 -29.19 12.16 5.27
CA ASN A 337 -29.31 10.72 5.37
C ASN A 337 -28.86 10.16 6.72
N ARG A 338 -29.83 9.84 7.57
CA ARG A 338 -29.61 9.26 8.92
C ARG A 338 -28.90 7.90 8.94
N ALA A 339 -28.83 7.23 7.79
CA ALA A 339 -28.28 5.89 7.65
C ALA A 339 -26.76 5.84 7.64
N ILE A 340 -26.12 6.95 7.27
CA ILE A 340 -24.68 7.05 7.08
C ILE A 340 -24.18 8.38 7.60
N THR A 341 -22.90 8.43 7.95
CA THR A 341 -22.22 9.70 8.20
C THR A 341 -20.86 9.69 7.51
N PRO A 342 -20.42 10.83 6.92
CA PRO A 342 -19.07 10.93 6.37
C PRO A 342 -18.04 10.98 7.50
N VAL A 343 -16.98 10.18 7.37
CA VAL A 343 -15.78 10.28 8.19
C VAL A 343 -14.62 10.80 7.33
N TYR A 344 -13.94 11.82 7.84
CA TYR A 344 -12.75 12.40 7.24
C TYR A 344 -11.52 11.86 7.96
N ILE A 345 -10.56 11.35 7.18
CA ILE A 345 -9.29 10.84 7.70
C ILE A 345 -8.16 11.59 7.02
N THR A 346 -7.31 12.28 7.78
CA THR A 346 -6.17 13.01 7.21
C THR A 346 -5.08 12.04 6.73
N ILE A 347 -4.33 12.45 5.70
CA ILE A 347 -3.17 11.73 5.19
C ILE A 347 -1.92 12.33 5.85
N PRO A 348 -1.15 11.57 6.67
CA PRO A 348 0.03 12.06 7.35
C PRO A 348 1.14 12.59 6.42
N ASP A 349 2.07 13.35 6.99
CA ASP A 349 3.30 13.77 6.31
C ASP A 349 4.14 12.56 5.89
N LYS A 350 4.97 12.75 4.87
CA LYS A 350 5.82 11.71 4.25
C LYS A 350 5.09 10.45 3.76
N THR A 351 3.77 10.49 3.65
CA THR A 351 3.02 9.50 2.88
C THR A 351 3.23 9.73 1.39
N GLU A 352 3.50 8.66 0.64
CA GLU A 352 3.75 8.66 -0.80
C GLU A 352 2.68 7.85 -1.57
N VAL A 353 2.63 8.05 -2.89
CA VAL A 353 1.71 7.27 -3.74
C VAL A 353 2.16 5.82 -3.74
N GLY A 354 1.22 4.91 -3.47
CA GLY A 354 1.52 3.48 -3.32
C GLY A 354 1.59 3.00 -1.87
N ASP A 355 1.65 3.92 -0.90
CA ASP A 355 1.40 3.60 0.51
C ASP A 355 -0.04 3.11 0.69
N ASN A 356 -0.31 2.46 1.81
CA ASN A 356 -1.61 1.92 2.14
C ASN A 356 -2.17 2.60 3.40
N LEU A 357 -3.32 3.23 3.28
CA LEU A 357 -4.16 3.59 4.41
C LEU A 357 -4.88 2.32 4.90
N VAL A 358 -4.53 1.86 6.10
CA VAL A 358 -5.20 0.76 6.79
C VAL A 358 -6.28 1.37 7.68
N LEU A 359 -7.53 1.20 7.27
CA LEU A 359 -8.72 1.74 7.92
C LEU A 359 -9.56 0.59 8.49
N THR A 360 -9.92 0.66 9.76
CA THR A 360 -10.83 -0.32 10.38
C THR A 360 -12.07 0.39 10.87
N ILE A 361 -13.23 -0.03 10.37
CA ILE A 361 -14.54 0.49 10.77
C ILE A 361 -15.30 -0.64 11.46
N ASN A 362 -15.67 -0.45 12.73
CA ASN A 362 -16.40 -1.44 13.53
C ASN A 362 -15.76 -2.84 13.48
N GLY A 363 -14.43 -2.90 13.55
CA GLY A 363 -13.63 -4.14 13.49
C GLY A 363 -13.46 -4.73 12.09
N THR A 364 -14.02 -4.12 11.05
CA THR A 364 -13.81 -4.53 9.66
C THR A 364 -12.68 -3.72 9.04
N GLU A 365 -11.58 -4.39 8.70
CA GLU A 365 -10.42 -3.76 8.05
C GLU A 365 -10.63 -3.57 6.55
N LYS A 366 -10.17 -2.43 6.05
CA LYS A 366 -10.13 -2.01 4.66
C LYS A 366 -8.74 -1.41 4.38
N VAL A 367 -8.08 -1.91 3.35
CA VAL A 367 -6.79 -1.37 2.89
C VAL A 367 -7.04 -0.53 1.65
N ILE A 368 -6.66 0.74 1.69
CA ILE A 368 -6.88 1.72 0.63
C ILE A 368 -5.52 2.21 0.14
N PRO A 369 -5.14 1.94 -1.13
CA PRO A 369 -3.93 2.52 -1.70
C PRO A 369 -4.04 4.04 -1.76
N VAL A 370 -3.03 4.73 -1.24
CA VAL A 370 -2.95 6.19 -1.23
C VAL A 370 -2.68 6.69 -2.64
N THR A 371 -3.55 7.57 -3.11
CA THR A 371 -3.44 8.19 -4.45
C THR A 371 -2.88 9.61 -4.37
N LYS A 372 -2.50 10.16 -5.52
CA LYS A 372 -2.00 11.54 -5.58
C LYS A 372 -3.06 12.56 -5.17
N GLU A 373 -4.33 12.28 -5.46
CA GLU A 373 -5.47 13.11 -5.09
C GLU A 373 -5.63 13.16 -3.57
N MET A 374 -5.49 12.03 -2.87
CA MET A 374 -5.56 11.98 -1.41
C MET A 374 -4.43 12.80 -0.77
N ILE A 375 -3.20 12.68 -1.29
CA ILE A 375 -2.05 13.46 -0.81
C ILE A 375 -2.26 14.97 -1.07
N THR A 376 -2.85 15.32 -2.22
CA THR A 376 -3.09 16.73 -2.58
C THR A 376 -4.20 17.33 -1.72
N ALA A 377 -5.29 16.60 -1.50
CA ALA A 377 -6.35 17.02 -0.58
C ALA A 377 -5.88 17.04 0.88
N GLY A 378 -4.95 16.15 1.24
CA GLY A 378 -4.49 15.94 2.62
C GLY A 378 -5.45 15.09 3.46
N TYR A 379 -6.51 14.54 2.87
CA TYR A 379 -7.47 13.66 3.53
C TYR A 379 -8.20 12.76 2.53
N ILE A 380 -8.89 11.76 3.07
CA ILE A 380 -9.89 10.93 2.37
C ILE A 380 -11.24 11.04 3.09
N ILE A 381 -12.32 10.82 2.34
CA ILE A 381 -13.68 10.72 2.86
C ILE A 381 -14.14 9.27 2.72
N GLU A 382 -14.66 8.68 3.80
CA GLU A 382 -15.37 7.41 3.79
C GLU A 382 -16.76 7.59 4.37
N GLN A 383 -17.70 6.72 3.99
CA GLN A 383 -19.06 6.71 4.52
C GLN A 383 -19.20 5.55 5.50
N VAL A 384 -19.64 5.82 6.72
CA VAL A 384 -19.86 4.79 7.75
C VAL A 384 -21.33 4.68 8.08
N SER A 385 -21.84 3.46 8.27
CA SER A 385 -23.25 3.21 8.56
C SER A 385 -23.59 3.52 10.01
N THR A 386 -24.72 4.17 10.22
CA THR A 386 -25.32 4.59 11.50
C THR A 386 -26.73 4.02 11.69
N ASP A 387 -27.21 3.18 10.76
CA ASP A 387 -28.58 2.63 10.65
C ASP A 387 -29.15 1.89 11.86
N LYS A 388 -28.36 1.68 12.92
CA LYS A 388 -28.73 0.84 14.07
C LYS A 388 -28.59 1.54 15.42
N ASP A 389 -28.31 2.85 15.42
CA ASP A 389 -27.99 3.60 16.65
C ASP A 389 -26.96 2.87 17.51
N SER A 390 -25.91 2.39 16.83
CA SER A 390 -24.79 1.69 17.45
C SER A 390 -23.54 2.52 17.28
N ASP A 391 -22.72 2.58 18.33
CA ASP A 391 -21.43 3.26 18.29
C ASP A 391 -20.60 2.86 17.07
N VAL A 392 -19.99 3.87 16.45
CA VAL A 392 -19.05 3.68 15.35
C VAL A 392 -17.64 3.86 15.88
N THR A 393 -16.81 2.83 15.74
CA THR A 393 -15.37 2.90 16.04
C THR A 393 -14.57 2.89 14.74
N VAL A 394 -13.72 3.89 14.56
CA VAL A 394 -12.81 4.00 13.41
C VAL A 394 -11.37 4.02 13.92
N THR A 395 -10.53 3.19 13.34
CA THR A 395 -9.07 3.30 13.50
C THR A 395 -8.40 3.47 12.14
N ALA A 396 -7.32 4.24 12.10
CA ALA A 396 -6.59 4.53 10.87
C ALA A 396 -5.09 4.60 11.11
N LYS A 397 -4.30 4.06 10.18
CA LYS A 397 -2.84 4.27 10.08
C LYS A 397 -2.42 4.17 8.62
N VAL A 398 -1.26 4.73 8.28
CA VAL A 398 -0.66 4.55 6.96
C VAL A 398 0.57 3.64 7.07
N THR A 399 0.70 2.70 6.14
CA THR A 399 1.83 1.77 6.01
C THR A 399 2.42 1.89 4.62
N ASP A 400 3.73 2.07 4.49
CA ASP A 400 4.43 2.08 3.20
C ASP A 400 4.70 0.64 2.67
N PRO A 401 5.17 0.48 1.42
CA PRO A 401 5.54 -0.84 0.88
C PRO A 401 6.68 -1.56 1.62
N ALA A 402 7.56 -0.82 2.31
CA ALA A 402 8.65 -1.39 3.11
C ALA A 402 8.17 -1.90 4.48
N GLY A 403 6.95 -1.55 4.88
CA GLY A 403 6.33 -1.92 6.14
C GLY A 403 6.59 -0.93 7.28
N ASN A 404 7.11 0.28 7.02
CA ASN A 404 7.08 1.33 8.04
C ASN A 404 5.67 1.89 8.17
N GLU A 405 5.32 2.34 9.37
CA GLU A 405 3.96 2.73 9.70
C GLU A 405 3.90 4.04 10.48
N SER A 406 2.85 4.80 10.24
CA SER A 406 2.43 5.90 11.10
C SER A 406 1.95 5.38 12.46
N LYS A 407 1.74 6.28 13.43
CA LYS A 407 0.94 5.93 14.61
C LYS A 407 -0.50 5.65 14.18
N MET A 408 -1.17 4.81 14.96
CA MET A 408 -2.58 4.51 14.79
C MET A 408 -3.44 5.55 15.50
N ALA A 409 -4.41 6.08 14.77
CA ALA A 409 -5.49 6.91 15.29
C ALA A 409 -6.69 6.05 15.68
N THR A 410 -7.48 6.51 16.65
CA THR A 410 -8.75 5.87 17.03
C THR A 410 -9.75 6.95 17.39
N ALA A 411 -10.94 6.87 16.83
CA ALA A 411 -12.08 7.71 17.17
C ALA A 411 -13.33 6.84 17.36
N VAL A 412 -14.18 7.27 18.29
CA VAL A 412 -15.46 6.64 18.58
C VAL A 412 -16.53 7.69 18.45
N LEU A 413 -17.62 7.35 17.76
CA LEU A 413 -18.83 8.15 17.66
C LEU A 413 -19.96 7.38 18.32
N ALA A 414 -20.54 7.94 19.38
CA ALA A 414 -21.74 7.39 19.99
C ALA A 414 -22.96 7.81 19.17
N VAL A 415 -23.66 6.85 18.57
CA VAL A 415 -24.80 7.13 17.69
C VAL A 415 -26.09 6.91 18.45
N ASP A 416 -26.87 7.97 18.61
CA ASP A 416 -28.19 7.90 19.21
C ASP A 416 -29.11 8.92 18.54
N THR A 417 -29.92 8.43 17.61
CA THR A 417 -30.85 9.26 16.85
C THR A 417 -32.31 9.07 17.27
N ILE A 418 -32.57 8.30 18.33
CA ILE A 418 -33.94 7.93 18.76
C ILE A 418 -34.34 8.79 19.95
N ALA A 419 -35.33 9.65 19.75
CA ALA A 419 -35.94 10.39 20.85
C ALA A 419 -36.75 9.49 21.80
N PRO A 420 -36.91 9.89 23.07
CA PRO A 420 -37.88 9.28 23.98
C PRO A 420 -39.27 9.23 23.35
N THR A 421 -39.99 8.13 23.58
CA THR A 421 -41.28 7.86 22.91
C THR A 421 -42.48 8.23 23.75
N ILE A 422 -42.30 8.33 25.08
CA ILE A 422 -43.37 8.71 26.00
C ILE A 422 -43.24 10.22 26.28
N GLU A 423 -44.27 10.98 25.89
CA GLU A 423 -44.35 12.41 26.21
C GLU A 423 -44.72 12.64 27.69
N PRO A 424 -44.15 13.65 28.36
CA PRO A 424 -44.59 14.05 29.70
C PRO A 424 -46.01 14.63 29.65
N THR A 425 -46.86 14.23 30.60
CA THR A 425 -48.24 14.74 30.65
C THR A 425 -48.37 15.85 31.70
N VAL A 426 -48.79 17.04 31.28
CA VAL A 426 -49.01 18.20 32.16
C VAL A 426 -50.49 18.29 32.56
N THR A 427 -50.77 18.29 33.86
CA THR A 427 -52.12 18.39 34.44
C THR A 427 -52.20 19.54 35.44
N ALA A 428 -53.06 20.53 35.17
CA ALA A 428 -53.40 21.56 36.14
C ALA A 428 -54.44 21.05 37.14
N ASN A 429 -54.18 21.21 38.44
CA ASN A 429 -55.10 20.85 39.50
C ASN A 429 -55.96 22.06 39.90
N LEU A 430 -57.23 22.05 39.48
CA LEU A 430 -58.16 23.16 39.73
C LEU A 430 -58.61 23.29 41.19
N ALA A 431 -58.37 22.27 42.03
CA ALA A 431 -58.79 22.28 43.43
C ALA A 431 -57.79 23.04 44.32
N ASP A 432 -56.48 22.91 44.05
CA ASP A 432 -55.42 23.52 44.85
C ASP A 432 -54.53 24.51 44.07
N GLY A 433 -54.70 24.61 42.75
CA GLY A 433 -53.96 25.53 41.88
C GLY A 433 -52.57 25.04 41.46
N SER A 434 -52.16 23.83 41.88
CA SER A 434 -50.85 23.27 41.51
C SER A 434 -50.84 22.72 40.07
N VAL A 435 -49.64 22.54 39.51
CA VAL A 435 -49.44 21.85 38.22
C VAL A 435 -48.64 20.59 38.46
N SER A 436 -49.11 19.47 37.91
CA SER A 436 -48.47 18.17 38.03
C SER A 436 -48.02 17.67 36.68
N ILE A 437 -46.83 17.08 36.63
CA ILE A 437 -46.18 16.60 35.41
C ILE A 437 -45.87 15.13 35.64
N ASP A 438 -46.53 14.25 34.89
CA ASP A 438 -46.21 12.82 34.88
C ASP A 438 -44.94 12.63 34.05
N LEU A 439 -43.91 12.06 34.68
CA LEU A 439 -42.59 11.89 34.09
C LEU A 439 -42.54 10.61 33.25
N PRO A 440 -41.94 10.63 32.05
CA PRO A 440 -41.92 9.46 31.18
C PRO A 440 -41.13 8.31 31.78
N ALA A 441 -41.63 7.09 31.60
CA ALA A 441 -41.07 5.87 32.19
C ALA A 441 -39.92 5.26 31.38
N ASP A 442 -39.78 5.65 30.11
CA ASP A 442 -38.74 5.21 29.17
C ASP A 442 -37.45 6.04 29.26
N LEU A 443 -37.38 7.05 30.14
CA LEU A 443 -36.17 7.85 30.34
C LEU A 443 -35.08 7.07 31.09
N GLU A 444 -33.88 7.10 30.51
CA GLU A 444 -32.66 6.52 31.04
C GLU A 444 -31.84 7.53 31.86
N VAL A 445 -30.78 7.07 32.52
CA VAL A 445 -29.95 7.93 33.37
C VAL A 445 -29.26 9.00 32.52
N GLY A 446 -29.43 10.27 32.90
CA GLY A 446 -28.91 11.41 32.14
C GLY A 446 -29.95 12.11 31.26
N ASP A 447 -31.05 11.42 30.94
CA ASP A 447 -32.19 11.99 30.23
C ASP A 447 -32.88 13.07 31.06
N LYS A 448 -33.63 13.91 30.37
CA LYS A 448 -34.18 15.16 30.90
C LYS A 448 -35.65 15.30 30.55
N VAL A 449 -36.40 15.92 31.47
CA VAL A 449 -37.65 16.60 31.13
C VAL A 449 -37.39 18.09 31.20
N GLU A 450 -37.55 18.78 30.07
CA GLU A 450 -37.44 20.23 30.00
C GLU A 450 -38.83 20.85 30.20
N VAL A 451 -39.01 21.56 31.30
CA VAL A 451 -40.26 22.22 31.68
C VAL A 451 -40.13 23.72 31.46
N SER A 452 -41.08 24.33 30.77
CA SER A 452 -41.20 25.78 30.66
C SER A 452 -42.49 26.24 31.34
N TYR A 453 -42.36 27.14 32.31
CA TYR A 453 -43.49 27.74 33.04
C TYR A 453 -43.19 29.18 33.43
N THR A 454 -44.24 29.96 33.68
CA THR A 454 -44.11 31.34 34.20
C THR A 454 -44.20 31.32 35.73
N PRO A 455 -43.13 31.71 36.45
CA PRO A 455 -43.18 31.80 37.91
C PRO A 455 -44.22 32.79 38.42
N GLU A 456 -44.73 32.53 39.63
CA GLU A 456 -45.67 33.44 40.29
C GLU A 456 -45.07 34.85 40.45
N GLY A 457 -45.84 35.86 40.06
CA GLY A 457 -45.43 37.28 40.11
C GLY A 457 -44.49 37.73 38.98
N THR A 458 -44.22 36.89 37.98
CA THR A 458 -43.47 37.28 36.77
C THR A 458 -44.34 37.20 35.51
N THR A 459 -43.83 37.75 34.41
CA THR A 459 -44.46 37.67 33.08
C THR A 459 -43.64 36.88 32.08
N GLU A 460 -42.40 36.54 32.43
CA GLU A 460 -41.48 35.81 31.55
C GLU A 460 -41.42 34.34 31.99
N PRO A 461 -41.60 33.39 31.05
CA PRO A 461 -41.41 31.98 31.33
C PRO A 461 -39.94 31.69 31.58
N LYS A 462 -39.67 30.71 32.43
CA LYS A 462 -38.34 30.14 32.62
C LYS A 462 -38.33 28.66 32.25
N LYS A 463 -37.15 28.18 31.85
CA LYS A 463 -36.87 26.77 31.61
C LYS A 463 -36.30 26.13 32.87
N VAL A 464 -36.79 24.94 33.19
CA VAL A 464 -36.36 24.07 34.28
C VAL A 464 -36.02 22.70 33.70
N THR A 465 -34.98 22.07 34.20
CA THR A 465 -34.54 20.76 33.77
C THR A 465 -34.66 19.76 34.91
N LEU A 466 -35.39 18.68 34.66
CA LEU A 466 -35.49 17.52 35.55
C LEU A 466 -34.62 16.41 34.98
N THR A 467 -33.51 16.05 35.63
CA THR A 467 -32.56 15.04 35.12
C THR A 467 -32.73 13.71 35.84
N LYS A 468 -32.87 12.61 35.10
CA LYS A 468 -32.91 11.25 35.64
C LYS A 468 -31.56 10.87 36.25
N GLN A 469 -31.58 10.45 37.51
CA GLN A 469 -30.40 10.06 38.27
C GLN A 469 -30.20 8.54 38.26
N SER A 470 -29.00 8.09 38.63
CA SER A 470 -28.64 6.67 38.68
C SER A 470 -29.42 5.84 39.71
N ASP A 471 -30.05 6.49 40.70
CA ASP A 471 -30.90 5.84 41.70
C ASP A 471 -32.37 5.70 41.25
N GLY A 472 -32.69 6.10 40.02
CA GLY A 472 -34.05 6.06 39.46
C GLY A 472 -34.90 7.29 39.78
N THR A 473 -34.44 8.19 40.65
CA THR A 473 -35.14 9.46 40.93
C THR A 473 -34.82 10.52 39.87
N PHE A 474 -35.58 11.61 39.87
CA PHE A 474 -35.25 12.80 39.09
C PHE A 474 -34.77 13.93 40.00
N LYS A 475 -33.85 14.75 39.48
CA LYS A 475 -33.35 15.95 40.15
C LYS A 475 -33.76 17.19 39.36
N SER A 476 -34.45 18.12 40.01
CA SER A 476 -34.74 19.44 39.47
C SER A 476 -33.56 20.40 39.66
N ASP A 477 -33.27 21.21 38.65
CA ASP A 477 -32.38 22.37 38.78
C ASP A 477 -33.07 23.60 39.42
N ASP A 478 -34.40 23.55 39.57
CA ASP A 478 -35.20 24.56 40.25
C ASP A 478 -35.79 24.02 41.56
N PRO A 479 -35.44 24.59 42.73
CA PRO A 479 -35.94 24.14 44.02
C PRO A 479 -37.44 24.39 44.22
N ASN A 480 -38.10 25.16 43.34
CA ASN A 480 -39.55 25.36 43.39
C ASN A 480 -40.34 24.25 42.69
N VAL A 481 -39.67 23.30 42.04
CA VAL A 481 -40.30 22.14 41.43
C VAL A 481 -39.98 20.91 42.26
N GLU A 482 -41.01 20.37 42.90
CA GLU A 482 -40.91 19.18 43.74
C GLU A 482 -40.97 17.94 42.84
N VAL A 483 -40.04 17.00 43.02
CA VAL A 483 -39.89 15.88 42.11
C VAL A 483 -39.67 14.56 42.85
N ASN A 484 -40.24 13.48 42.33
CA ASN A 484 -40.01 12.10 42.76
C ASN A 484 -39.74 11.20 41.53
N GLU A 485 -39.82 9.88 41.69
CA GLU A 485 -39.49 8.90 40.63
C GLU A 485 -40.39 8.98 39.39
N THR A 486 -41.67 9.34 39.54
CA THR A 486 -42.66 9.29 38.45
C THR A 486 -43.38 10.61 38.20
N LYS A 487 -43.19 11.61 39.08
CA LYS A 487 -43.96 12.85 39.03
C LYS A 487 -43.14 14.06 39.47
N ALA A 488 -43.38 15.19 38.80
CA ALA A 488 -43.00 16.51 39.28
C ALA A 488 -44.23 17.37 39.58
N THR A 489 -44.13 18.28 40.53
CA THR A 489 -45.20 19.19 40.94
C THR A 489 -44.64 20.61 41.08
N ILE A 490 -45.32 21.56 40.45
CA ILE A 490 -45.10 22.99 40.65
C ILE A 490 -46.21 23.46 41.60
N PRO A 491 -45.90 23.85 42.85
CA PRO A 491 -46.90 24.31 43.81
C PRO A 491 -47.63 25.56 43.31
N ALA A 492 -48.89 25.73 43.71
CA ALA A 492 -49.75 26.84 43.26
C ALA A 492 -49.13 28.22 43.51
N ASN A 493 -48.45 28.42 44.63
CA ASN A 493 -47.78 29.68 44.96
C ASN A 493 -46.46 29.92 44.21
N LYS A 494 -46.11 29.07 43.25
CA LYS A 494 -44.87 29.14 42.46
C LYS A 494 -45.12 29.28 40.96
N VAL A 495 -46.35 29.11 40.49
CA VAL A 495 -46.73 29.19 39.07
C VAL A 495 -47.80 30.25 38.86
N ALA A 496 -47.63 31.08 37.83
CA ALA A 496 -48.55 32.16 37.52
C ALA A 496 -49.89 31.66 36.96
N ASP A 497 -50.98 32.23 37.47
CA ASP A 497 -52.35 31.91 37.04
C ASP A 497 -52.57 32.14 35.54
N GLY A 498 -53.21 31.16 34.89
CA GLY A 498 -53.62 31.25 33.49
C GLY A 498 -52.48 31.23 32.46
N GLN A 499 -51.23 31.05 32.89
CA GLN A 499 -50.07 30.92 32.01
C GLN A 499 -49.84 29.46 31.60
N PRO A 500 -49.30 29.20 30.39
CA PRO A 500 -49.03 27.85 29.94
C PRO A 500 -47.87 27.21 30.72
N VAL A 501 -47.99 25.90 30.94
CA VAL A 501 -46.89 25.02 31.35
C VAL A 501 -46.72 23.98 30.26
N VAL A 502 -45.51 23.88 29.72
CA VAL A 502 -45.16 22.89 28.69
C VAL A 502 -43.99 22.06 29.18
N ALA A 503 -43.98 20.78 28.85
CA ALA A 503 -42.90 19.87 29.16
C ALA A 503 -42.58 19.05 27.92
N LYS A 504 -41.31 18.69 27.73
CA LYS A 504 -40.87 17.73 26.70
C LYS A 504 -39.77 16.83 27.25
N ALA A 505 -39.72 15.60 26.75
CA ALA A 505 -38.66 14.66 27.06
C ALA A 505 -37.46 14.93 26.15
N VAL A 506 -36.25 14.81 26.67
CA VAL A 506 -34.99 14.93 25.91
C VAL A 506 -34.03 13.88 26.43
N ASP A 507 -33.49 13.03 25.57
CA ASP A 507 -32.49 12.04 25.97
C ASP A 507 -31.10 12.66 26.21
N ALA A 508 -30.14 11.82 26.60
CA ALA A 508 -28.75 12.20 26.82
C ALA A 508 -27.98 12.62 25.55
N ALA A 509 -28.47 12.26 24.35
CA ALA A 509 -27.93 12.68 23.06
C ALA A 509 -28.56 14.00 22.56
N GLY A 510 -29.63 14.46 23.22
CA GLY A 510 -30.31 15.70 22.89
C GLY A 510 -31.52 15.53 21.97
N ASN A 511 -31.95 14.30 21.66
CA ASN A 511 -33.15 14.09 20.86
C ASN A 511 -34.39 14.37 21.71
N ALA A 512 -35.30 15.18 21.18
CA ALA A 512 -36.52 15.58 21.88
C ALA A 512 -37.72 14.76 21.41
N GLY A 513 -38.46 14.20 22.37
CA GLY A 513 -39.72 13.48 22.19
C GLY A 513 -40.94 14.37 22.33
#